data_AF-A0A2N7RQ03-F1
#
_entry.id   AF-A0A2N7RQ03-F1
#
_cell.length_a   1.000
_cell.length_b   1.000
_cell.length_c   1.000
_cell.angle_alpha   90.00
_cell.angle_beta   90.00
_cell.angle_gamma   90.00
#
_symmetry.space_group_name_H-M   'P 1'
#
loop_
_entity.id
_entity.type
_entity.pdbx_description
1 polymer ?
#
loop_
_entity_poly.entity_id
_entity_poly.type
_entity_poly.pdbx_seq_one_letter_code
_entity_poly.pdbx_strand_id
1 'polypeptide(L)'
;MTTNKVKKTDAEWRAMLDSMQYEVTRHAATERAFTGKFWDHHEHGIYTCVCCNTPLFASDTKFDSGCGWPSYFQALDPANVTEITDRSHGMLRTEIVCAVCDAHLGHVFPDGPPPTGLRYCINSASLRFDPQP
;
A
#
# COMPACT_ATOMS: atom_id res chain seq x y z
N MET A 1 -21.21 -8.33 -2.98
CA MET A 1 -20.77 -9.23 -4.05
C MET A 1 -19.45 -9.82 -3.60
N THR A 2 -19.33 -11.15 -3.53
CA THR A 2 -18.08 -11.83 -3.14
C THR A 2 -17.06 -11.68 -4.25
N THR A 3 -16.19 -10.68 -4.15
CA THR A 3 -14.99 -10.57 -4.99
C THR A 3 -14.17 -11.83 -4.78
N ASN A 4 -14.00 -12.64 -5.83
CA ASN A 4 -13.13 -13.81 -5.79
C ASN A 4 -11.70 -13.34 -5.48
N LYS A 5 -11.24 -13.55 -4.25
CA LYS A 5 -9.87 -13.22 -3.85
C LYS A 5 -8.87 -14.00 -4.71
N VAL A 6 -7.79 -13.34 -5.08
CA VAL A 6 -6.65 -13.96 -5.75
C VAL A 6 -6.01 -14.93 -4.78
N LYS A 7 -6.06 -16.22 -5.12
CA LYS A 7 -5.41 -17.31 -4.38
C LYS A 7 -4.22 -17.81 -5.17
N LYS A 8 -3.04 -17.65 -4.59
CA LYS A 8 -1.77 -18.19 -5.08
C LYS A 8 -1.01 -18.79 -3.91
N THR A 9 -0.20 -19.78 -4.20
CA THR A 9 0.71 -20.39 -3.24
C THR A 9 1.87 -19.44 -2.92
N ASP A 10 2.52 -19.68 -1.78
CA ASP A 10 3.68 -18.92 -1.38
C ASP A 10 4.83 -18.97 -2.42
N ALA A 11 5.06 -20.15 -2.98
CA ALA A 11 6.06 -20.36 -4.03
C ALA A 11 5.76 -19.56 -5.31
N GLU A 12 4.48 -19.44 -5.70
CA GLU A 12 4.08 -18.60 -6.83
C GLU A 12 4.34 -17.12 -6.56
N TRP A 13 4.04 -16.63 -5.35
CA TRP A 13 4.34 -15.26 -4.98
C TRP A 13 5.84 -14.98 -4.97
N ARG A 14 6.63 -15.90 -4.38
CA ARG A 14 8.09 -15.78 -4.32
C ARG A 14 8.74 -15.78 -5.71
N ALA A 15 8.14 -16.46 -6.69
CA ALA A 15 8.61 -16.47 -8.08
C ALA A 15 8.21 -15.21 -8.88
N MET A 16 7.10 -14.56 -8.52
CA MET A 16 6.57 -13.38 -9.24
C MET A 16 7.12 -12.05 -8.73
N LEU A 17 7.50 -11.98 -7.46
CA LEU A 17 7.89 -10.75 -6.77
C LEU A 17 9.41 -10.71 -6.55
N ASP A 18 9.98 -9.51 -6.56
CA ASP A 18 11.34 -9.35 -6.06
C ASP A 18 11.40 -9.61 -4.54
N SER A 19 12.62 -9.79 -4.00
CA SER A 19 12.77 -10.13 -2.60
C SER A 19 12.15 -9.10 -1.65
N MET A 20 12.29 -7.80 -1.93
CA MET A 20 11.72 -6.75 -1.07
C MET A 20 10.20 -6.70 -1.20
N GLN A 21 9.68 -6.76 -2.42
CA GLN A 21 8.24 -6.82 -2.69
C GLN A 21 7.60 -8.00 -1.96
N TYR A 22 8.23 -9.17 -2.00
CA TYR A 22 7.71 -10.36 -1.32
C TYR A 22 7.73 -10.19 0.21
N GLU A 23 8.86 -9.77 0.81
CA GLU A 23 8.92 -9.59 2.27
C GLU A 23 7.91 -8.54 2.75
N VAL A 24 7.77 -7.43 2.02
CA VAL A 24 6.80 -6.38 2.36
C VAL A 24 5.38 -6.91 2.22
N THR A 25 5.00 -7.46 1.07
CA THR A 25 3.59 -7.80 0.77
C THR A 25 3.11 -9.09 1.43
N ARG A 26 3.99 -10.04 1.75
CA ARG A 26 3.61 -11.34 2.32
C ARG A 26 3.97 -11.50 3.79
N HIS A 27 5.02 -10.82 4.26
CA HIS A 27 5.49 -10.93 5.64
C HIS A 27 5.34 -9.62 6.44
N ALA A 28 4.63 -8.62 5.88
CA ALA A 28 4.43 -7.31 6.50
C ALA A 28 5.76 -6.63 6.91
N ALA A 29 6.84 -6.88 6.15
CA ALA A 29 8.07 -6.14 6.32
C ALA A 29 7.86 -4.66 5.93
N THR A 30 8.74 -3.80 6.43
CA THR A 30 8.70 -2.36 6.12
C THR A 30 9.99 -1.96 5.41
N GLU A 31 9.86 -1.29 4.26
CA GLU A 31 11.03 -0.77 3.53
C GLU A 31 11.73 0.33 4.35
N ARG A 32 13.02 0.57 4.12
CA ARG A 32 13.72 1.65 4.84
C ARG A 32 13.20 3.02 4.36
N ALA A 33 12.97 3.93 5.30
CA ALA A 33 12.56 5.31 5.01
C ALA A 33 13.48 5.98 3.96
N PHE A 34 12.88 6.74 3.04
CA PHE A 34 13.55 7.49 1.96
C PHE A 34 14.31 6.63 0.94
N THR A 35 14.01 5.33 0.86
CA THR A 35 14.66 4.41 -0.10
C THR A 35 13.71 3.81 -1.13
N GLY A 36 12.39 3.87 -0.88
CA GLY A 36 11.38 3.30 -1.76
C GLY A 36 11.32 3.99 -3.13
N LYS A 37 10.85 3.29 -4.17
CA LYS A 37 10.76 3.86 -5.52
C LYS A 37 9.80 5.05 -5.63
N PHE A 38 8.80 5.12 -4.74
CA PHE A 38 7.68 6.05 -4.87
C PHE A 38 7.59 7.09 -3.75
N TRP A 39 8.56 7.17 -2.83
CA TRP A 39 8.52 8.18 -1.76
C TRP A 39 8.51 9.61 -2.34
N ASP A 40 9.43 9.92 -3.26
CA ASP A 40 9.53 11.22 -3.96
C ASP A 40 8.99 11.21 -5.39
N HIS A 41 8.04 10.32 -5.67
CA HIS A 41 7.44 10.23 -7.00
C HIS A 41 6.20 11.13 -7.10
N HIS A 42 6.11 11.93 -8.17
CA HIS A 42 5.03 12.92 -8.36
C HIS A 42 4.41 12.88 -9.77
N GLU A 43 4.67 11.85 -10.57
CA GLU A 43 4.03 11.73 -11.88
C GLU A 43 2.53 11.43 -11.75
N HIS A 44 1.74 11.93 -12.71
CA HIS A 44 0.29 11.72 -12.73
C HIS A 44 -0.07 10.30 -13.16
N GLY A 45 -0.83 9.59 -12.33
CA GLY A 45 -1.25 8.24 -12.63
C GLY A 45 -1.85 7.49 -11.45
N ILE A 46 -1.90 6.16 -11.58
CA ILE A 46 -2.53 5.28 -10.59
C ILE A 46 -1.49 4.34 -10.00
N TYR A 47 -1.51 4.22 -8.68
CA TYR A 47 -0.75 3.22 -7.94
C TYR A 47 -1.59 1.97 -7.77
N THR A 48 -1.11 0.87 -8.33
CA THR A 48 -1.75 -0.44 -8.31
C THR A 48 -1.01 -1.39 -7.37
N CYS A 49 -1.71 -2.38 -6.83
CA CYS A 49 -1.08 -3.43 -6.01
C CYS A 49 -0.06 -4.20 -6.85
N VAL A 50 1.18 -4.32 -6.38
CA VAL A 50 2.24 -5.04 -7.11
C VAL A 50 1.92 -6.52 -7.36
N CYS A 51 1.08 -7.12 -6.50
CA CYS A 51 0.72 -8.53 -6.54
C CYS A 51 -0.41 -8.86 -7.53
N CYS A 52 -1.47 -8.05 -7.54
CA CYS A 52 -2.69 -8.36 -8.31
C CYS A 52 -3.14 -7.23 -9.25
N ASN A 53 -2.38 -6.14 -9.35
CA ASN A 53 -2.66 -4.96 -10.19
C ASN A 53 -3.98 -4.24 -9.86
N THR A 54 -4.58 -4.50 -8.69
CA THR A 54 -5.77 -3.77 -8.24
C THR A 54 -5.44 -2.29 -8.04
N PRO A 55 -6.23 -1.34 -8.56
CA PRO A 55 -6.06 0.08 -8.29
C PRO A 55 -6.25 0.42 -6.81
N LEU A 56 -5.25 1.05 -6.19
CA LEU A 56 -5.25 1.35 -4.76
C LEU A 56 -5.29 2.86 -4.48
N PHE A 57 -4.43 3.64 -5.13
CA PHE A 57 -4.29 5.08 -4.87
C PHE A 57 -4.09 5.86 -6.17
N ALA A 58 -4.54 7.11 -6.22
CA ALA A 58 -4.24 8.03 -7.32
C ALA A 58 -3.11 8.98 -6.93
N SER A 59 -2.35 9.47 -7.91
CA SER A 59 -1.35 10.52 -7.71
C SER A 59 -1.92 11.77 -7.04
N ASP A 60 -3.17 12.11 -7.36
CA ASP A 60 -3.83 13.32 -6.86
C ASP A 60 -4.13 13.26 -5.36
N THR A 61 -4.13 12.05 -4.80
CA THR A 61 -4.30 11.85 -3.35
C THR A 61 -2.98 11.72 -2.60
N LYS A 62 -1.87 11.69 -3.33
CA LYS A 62 -0.52 11.63 -2.77
C LYS A 62 -0.13 13.00 -2.21
N PHE A 63 0.53 12.99 -1.06
CA PHE A 63 1.10 14.20 -0.46
C PHE A 63 2.44 13.88 0.22
N ASP A 64 3.26 14.91 0.43
CA ASP A 64 4.47 14.78 1.21
C ASP A 64 4.16 14.96 2.69
N SER A 65 4.33 13.88 3.47
CA SER A 65 4.18 13.89 4.92
C SER A 65 5.52 14.02 5.66
N GLY A 66 6.65 14.01 4.94
CA GLY A 66 7.98 13.95 5.52
C GLY A 66 8.32 12.64 6.23
N CYS A 67 7.45 11.61 6.16
CA CYS A 67 7.66 10.36 6.89
C CYS A 67 8.71 9.43 6.25
N GLY A 68 9.03 9.63 4.97
CA GLY A 68 9.97 8.80 4.22
C GLY A 68 9.35 7.63 3.44
N TRP A 69 8.02 7.53 3.40
CA TRP A 69 7.26 6.59 2.58
C TRP A 69 6.16 7.33 1.80
N PRO A 70 5.70 6.81 0.64
CA PRO A 70 4.59 7.42 -0.07
C PRO A 70 3.35 7.49 0.82
N SER A 71 2.80 8.70 0.89
CA SER A 71 1.65 9.02 1.74
C SER A 71 0.47 9.46 0.89
N TYR A 72 -0.70 8.91 1.16
CA TYR A 72 -1.95 9.26 0.48
C TYR A 72 -3.01 9.64 1.51
N PHE A 73 -3.91 10.57 1.19
CA PHE A 73 -4.98 10.94 2.14
C PHE A 73 -6.25 10.09 1.98
N GLN A 74 -6.40 9.39 0.85
CA GLN A 74 -7.51 8.47 0.60
C GLN A 74 -7.12 7.38 -0.40
N ALA A 75 -7.73 6.21 -0.25
CA ALA A 75 -7.72 5.16 -1.28
C ALA A 75 -8.63 5.53 -2.46
N LEU A 76 -8.32 5.01 -3.65
CA LEU A 76 -9.10 5.23 -4.86
C LEU A 76 -10.51 4.62 -4.76
N ASP A 77 -10.60 3.42 -4.19
CA ASP A 77 -11.85 2.76 -3.82
C ASP A 77 -11.68 2.12 -2.43
N PRO A 78 -12.47 2.52 -1.42
CA PRO A 78 -12.43 1.90 -0.09
C PRO A 78 -12.65 0.38 -0.11
N ALA A 79 -13.32 -0.17 -1.13
CA ALA A 79 -13.51 -1.62 -1.27
C ALA A 79 -12.23 -2.38 -1.65
N ASN A 80 -11.20 -1.70 -2.15
CA ASN A 80 -9.94 -2.32 -2.58
C ASN A 80 -8.90 -2.43 -1.45
N VAL A 81 -9.14 -1.78 -0.32
CA VAL A 81 -8.29 -1.81 0.88
C VAL A 81 -9.07 -2.38 2.06
N THR A 82 -8.41 -3.18 2.88
CA THR A 82 -8.96 -3.70 4.13
C THR A 82 -8.12 -3.21 5.29
N GLU A 83 -8.78 -2.65 6.29
CA GLU A 83 -8.16 -2.17 7.53
C GLU A 83 -8.15 -3.30 8.56
N ILE A 84 -6.97 -3.60 9.11
CA ILE A 84 -6.77 -4.63 10.13
C ILE A 84 -6.15 -3.98 11.36
N THR A 85 -6.69 -4.26 12.53
CA THR A 85 -6.11 -3.75 13.77
C THR A 85 -4.80 -4.48 14.07
N ASP A 86 -3.69 -3.74 14.06
CA ASP A 86 -2.35 -4.21 14.38
C ASP A 86 -1.99 -3.79 15.82
N ARG A 87 -1.70 -4.78 16.67
CA ARG A 87 -1.28 -4.61 18.07
C ARG A 87 0.18 -5.01 18.31
N SER A 88 0.94 -5.23 17.24
CA SER A 88 2.35 -5.60 17.32
C SER A 88 3.19 -4.50 17.97
N HIS A 89 4.33 -4.88 18.54
CA HIS A 89 5.28 -3.97 19.18
C HIS A 89 4.71 -3.06 20.30
N GLY A 90 3.56 -3.43 20.89
CA GLY A 90 2.91 -2.65 21.95
C GLY A 90 2.27 -1.35 21.46
N MET A 91 2.16 -1.15 20.14
CA MET A 91 1.49 0.02 19.53
C MET A 91 0.14 -0.41 18.97
N LEU A 92 -0.85 0.48 19.04
CA LEU A 92 -2.12 0.31 18.33
C LEU A 92 -2.02 1.03 16.99
N ARG A 93 -1.92 0.28 15.90
CA ARG A 93 -1.91 0.79 14.53
C ARG A 93 -3.01 0.12 13.72
N THR A 94 -3.35 0.71 12.59
CA THR A 94 -4.26 0.09 11.63
C THR A 94 -3.46 -0.29 10.39
N GLU A 95 -3.23 -1.59 10.21
CA GLU A 95 -2.61 -2.16 9.02
C GLU A 95 -3.58 -2.04 7.84
N ILE A 96 -3.04 -1.77 6.65
CA ILE A 96 -3.77 -1.74 5.39
C ILE A 96 -3.27 -2.87 4.51
N VAL A 97 -4.20 -3.73 4.08
CA VAL A 97 -3.94 -4.80 3.12
C VAL A 97 -4.81 -4.65 1.87
N CYS A 98 -4.35 -5.19 0.74
CA CYS A 98 -5.17 -5.26 -0.47
C CYS A 98 -6.34 -6.24 -0.26
N ALA A 99 -7.57 -5.77 -0.44
CA ALA A 99 -8.77 -6.58 -0.23
C ALA A 99 -8.89 -7.76 -1.22
N VAL A 100 -8.17 -7.70 -2.35
CA VAL A 100 -8.25 -8.69 -3.44
C VAL A 100 -7.24 -9.83 -3.27
N CYS A 101 -6.05 -9.59 -2.72
CA CYS A 101 -4.98 -10.61 -2.63
C CYS A 101 -4.34 -10.73 -1.24
N ASP A 102 -4.83 -9.98 -0.26
CA ASP A 102 -4.32 -9.95 1.12
C ASP A 102 -2.84 -9.53 1.21
N ALA A 103 -2.33 -8.81 0.20
CA ALA A 103 -0.99 -8.25 0.24
C ALA A 103 -0.92 -7.09 1.24
N HIS A 104 0.05 -7.12 2.14
CA HIS A 104 0.36 -6.00 3.02
C HIS A 104 0.79 -4.78 2.20
N LEU A 105 0.23 -3.62 2.53
CA LEU A 105 0.53 -2.35 1.87
C LEU A 105 1.28 -1.41 2.82
N GLY A 106 0.78 -1.27 4.05
CA GLY A 106 1.36 -0.39 5.07
C GLY A 106 0.39 -0.15 6.22
N HIS A 107 0.31 1.09 6.70
CA HIS A 107 -0.56 1.47 7.81
C HIS A 107 -1.29 2.78 7.53
N VAL A 108 -2.46 2.95 8.14
CA VAL A 108 -3.20 4.23 8.16
C VAL A 108 -3.11 4.87 9.54
N PHE A 109 -2.93 6.19 9.54
CA PHE A 109 -2.82 7.01 10.75
C PHE A 109 -3.82 8.18 10.69
N PRO A 110 -4.36 8.63 11.84
CA PRO A 110 -5.31 9.75 11.91
C PRO A 110 -4.62 11.13 11.99
N ASP A 111 -3.48 11.28 11.31
CA ASP A 111 -2.64 12.50 11.30
C ASP A 111 -2.44 13.06 9.88
N GLY A 112 -3.40 12.79 8.98
CA GLY A 112 -3.37 13.28 7.61
C GLY A 112 -4.02 14.65 7.41
N PRO A 113 -3.90 15.21 6.20
CA PRO A 113 -4.53 16.48 5.85
C PRO A 113 -6.06 16.35 5.67
N PRO A 114 -6.81 17.46 5.69
CA PRO A 114 -8.19 17.49 5.19
C PRO A 114 -8.25 17.01 3.73
N PRO A 115 -9.37 16.43 3.27
CA PRO A 115 -10.68 16.34 3.96
C PRO A 115 -10.84 15.12 4.87
N THR A 116 -10.03 14.08 4.72
CA THR A 116 -10.20 12.82 5.46
C THR A 116 -9.56 12.84 6.85
N GLY A 117 -8.49 13.63 7.04
CA GLY A 117 -7.66 13.57 8.25
C GLY A 117 -6.86 12.27 8.36
N LEU A 118 -6.84 11.45 7.31
CA LEU A 118 -6.17 10.15 7.29
C LEU A 118 -4.88 10.23 6.48
N ARG A 119 -3.86 9.51 6.92
CA ARG A 119 -2.61 9.31 6.20
C ARG A 119 -2.38 7.83 5.99
N TYR A 120 -2.56 7.39 4.77
CA TYR A 120 -2.17 6.07 4.29
C TYR A 120 -0.66 6.09 4.02
N CYS A 121 0.11 5.55 4.95
CA CYS A 121 1.57 5.43 4.86
C CYS A 121 1.91 4.07 4.26
N ILE A 122 2.26 4.05 2.97
CA ILE A 122 2.34 2.82 2.18
C ILE A 122 3.78 2.51 1.83
N ASN A 123 4.16 1.23 1.80
CA ASN A 123 5.46 0.82 1.29
C ASN A 123 5.46 0.92 -0.23
N SER A 124 6.46 1.59 -0.82
CA SER A 124 6.65 1.66 -2.27
C SER A 124 6.78 0.27 -2.90
N ALA A 125 7.45 -0.65 -2.20
CA ALA A 125 7.59 -2.05 -2.61
C ALA A 125 6.25 -2.82 -2.70
N SER A 126 5.16 -2.31 -2.13
CA SER A 126 3.84 -2.92 -2.29
C SER A 126 3.06 -2.41 -3.51
N LEU A 127 3.61 -1.40 -4.20
CA LEU A 127 2.95 -0.69 -5.28
C LEU A 127 3.65 -0.91 -6.62
N ARG A 128 2.87 -0.76 -7.68
CA ARG A 128 3.27 -0.49 -9.06
C ARG A 128 2.64 0.85 -9.47
N PHE A 129 3.23 1.54 -10.44
CA PHE A 129 2.69 2.78 -10.97
C PHE A 129 2.32 2.60 -12.45
N ASP A 130 1.11 3.03 -12.79
CA ASP A 130 0.56 3.02 -14.14
C ASP A 130 0.26 4.48 -14.55
N PRO A 131 1.13 5.10 -15.39
CA PRO A 131 0.96 6.48 -15.84
C PRO A 131 -0.39 6.68 -16.55
N GLN A 132 -1.03 7.83 -16.34
CA GLN A 132 -2.23 8.23 -17.08
C GLN A 132 -1.89 9.32 -18.11
N PRO A 133 -2.52 9.28 -19.30
CA PRO A 133 -2.27 10.23 -20.39
C PRO A 133 -2.80 11.64 -20.12
#